data_AF-A0A4S9D306-F1
#
_entry.id   AF-A0A4S9D306-F1
#
_cell.length_a   1.000
_cell.length_b   1.000
_cell.length_c   1.000
_cell.angle_alpha   90.00
_cell.angle_beta   90.00
_cell.angle_gamma   90.00
#
_symmetry.space_group_name_H-M   'P 1'
#
loop_
_entity.id
_entity.type
_entity.pdbx_description
1 polymer ?
#
loop_
_entity_poly.entity_id
_entity_poly.type
_entity_poly.pdbx_seq_one_letter_code
_entity_poly.pdbx_strand_id
1 'polypeptide(L)'
;MGFRDSFKELQNKAQQAMNGGNAPPIPWGSKPGSNVAGAAQATPYWQPQCAPHVPVSEHFKHEQGNWGWGNNEAQNYVDDQANSFHTPDGALIVHAIIQHGHPQDDRKFTSARLSSHQTLARCRGSLSARVTAPVAAGIWPAFWLLPADPFQWPNDGEMDIFEAWNGDKTNHTCMHWGHFNGEDHDKHRVVETPIPHIDSPHGIRFDFAWDEDEGNGNGRMVWYIDGKPVMKASKPPGTRPMKDFRILINIAVGGNVCQGTMPQDGTYEFVIRDLAMWNAPPGGWDKFSKDWRNTKEGHGM
;
A
#
# COMPACT_ATOMS: atom_id res chain seq x y z
N MET A 1 46.64 -50.03 22.88
CA MET A 1 46.39 -51.47 22.63
C MET A 1 44.92 -51.71 22.90
N GLY A 2 44.03 -52.05 21.98
CA GLY A 2 44.06 -52.30 20.53
C GLY A 2 42.66 -52.84 20.23
N PHE A 3 41.76 -52.07 19.61
CA PHE A 3 41.44 -52.13 18.17
C PHE A 3 41.32 -53.54 17.54
N ARG A 4 40.93 -54.56 18.32
CA ARG A 4 40.58 -55.89 17.78
C ARG A 4 39.29 -56.53 18.31
N ASP A 5 38.56 -55.90 19.24
CA ASP A 5 37.33 -56.49 19.81
C ASP A 5 36.00 -55.91 19.28
N SER A 6 36.01 -54.85 18.47
CA SER A 6 34.77 -54.22 17.98
C SER A 6 34.22 -54.83 16.67
N PHE A 7 34.93 -55.74 16.00
CA PHE A 7 34.49 -56.31 14.72
C PHE A 7 33.73 -57.64 14.84
N LYS A 8 33.80 -58.33 16.00
CA LYS A 8 33.06 -59.59 16.23
C LYS A 8 31.66 -59.41 16.81
N GLU A 9 31.35 -58.25 17.40
CA GLU A 9 29.99 -57.92 17.88
C GLU A 9 29.03 -57.44 16.78
N LEU A 10 29.55 -56.95 15.65
CA LEU A 10 28.73 -56.46 14.53
C LEU A 10 28.33 -57.57 13.54
N GLN A 11 29.07 -58.68 13.46
CA GLN A 11 28.70 -59.81 12.59
C GLN A 11 27.66 -60.75 13.20
N ASN A 12 27.59 -60.88 14.54
CA ASN A 12 26.60 -61.75 15.18
C ASN A 12 25.20 -61.12 15.36
N LYS A 13 25.06 -59.79 15.24
CA LYS A 13 23.75 -59.12 15.28
C LYS A 13 23.05 -59.04 13.91
N ALA A 14 23.78 -59.22 12.81
CA ALA A 14 23.20 -59.20 11.46
C ALA A 14 22.60 -60.56 11.03
N GLN A 15 22.92 -61.65 11.72
CA GLN A 15 22.53 -63.01 11.29
C GLN A 15 21.36 -63.62 12.08
N GLN A 16 20.84 -62.94 13.12
CA GLN A 16 19.67 -63.37 13.90
C GLN A 16 18.35 -62.64 13.57
N ALA A 17 18.34 -61.69 12.63
CA ALA A 17 17.11 -60.98 12.24
C ALA A 17 16.54 -61.39 10.86
N MET A 18 17.10 -62.44 10.24
CA MET A 18 16.76 -62.88 8.87
C MET A 18 16.04 -64.24 8.81
N ASN A 19 15.23 -64.60 9.81
CA ASN A 19 14.37 -65.78 9.69
C ASN A 19 13.08 -65.65 10.52
N GLY A 20 11.97 -65.32 9.84
CA GLY A 20 10.61 -65.58 10.32
C GLY A 20 9.71 -64.35 10.45
N GLY A 21 8.83 -64.13 9.46
CA GLY A 21 7.66 -63.26 9.59
C GLY A 21 7.17 -62.68 8.26
N ASN A 22 6.02 -63.16 7.78
CA ASN A 22 5.37 -62.77 6.51
C ASN A 22 5.28 -61.26 6.26
N ALA A 23 5.45 -60.87 4.99
CA ALA A 23 5.27 -59.49 4.52
C ALA A 23 3.78 -59.05 4.59
N PRO A 24 3.50 -57.82 5.04
CA PRO A 24 2.15 -57.24 4.99
C PRO A 24 1.74 -56.85 3.55
N PRO A 25 0.43 -56.73 3.25
CA PRO A 25 -0.04 -56.48 1.89
C PRO A 25 0.35 -55.07 1.41
N ILE A 26 0.73 -54.98 0.13
CA ILE A 26 1.05 -53.73 -0.57
C ILE A 26 -0.25 -52.93 -0.76
N PRO A 27 -0.39 -51.71 -0.23
CA PRO A 27 -1.49 -50.82 -0.60
C PRO A 27 -1.28 -50.33 -2.03
N TRP A 28 -2.23 -50.62 -2.91
CA TRP A 28 -2.31 -50.03 -4.24
C TRP A 28 -2.63 -48.54 -4.13
N GLY A 29 -1.76 -47.68 -4.68
CA GLY A 29 -2.12 -46.29 -4.96
C GLY A 29 -1.13 -45.20 -4.55
N SER A 30 0.18 -45.36 -4.75
CA SER A 30 1.09 -44.21 -4.72
C SER A 30 1.12 -43.53 -6.10
N LYS A 31 0.18 -42.60 -6.34
CA LYS A 31 0.46 -41.51 -7.29
C LYS A 31 1.68 -40.75 -6.75
N PRO A 32 2.65 -40.34 -7.57
CA PRO A 32 3.70 -39.44 -7.12
C PRO A 32 3.03 -38.23 -6.50
N GLY A 33 3.30 -37.97 -5.21
CA GLY A 33 2.87 -36.74 -4.57
C GLY A 33 3.37 -35.60 -5.44
N SER A 34 2.45 -34.74 -5.89
CA SER A 34 2.83 -33.45 -6.42
C SER A 34 3.69 -32.79 -5.37
N ASN A 35 5.00 -32.68 -5.64
CA ASN A 35 5.82 -31.69 -4.99
C ASN A 35 5.07 -30.38 -5.18
N VAL A 36 4.40 -29.91 -4.12
CA VAL A 36 3.96 -28.53 -4.04
C VAL A 36 5.28 -27.78 -4.04
N ALA A 37 5.71 -27.36 -5.23
CA ALA A 37 6.74 -26.38 -5.38
C ALA A 37 6.34 -25.26 -4.43
N GLY A 38 7.16 -25.04 -3.39
CA GLY A 38 6.98 -23.90 -2.51
C GLY A 38 6.78 -22.70 -3.42
N ALA A 39 5.63 -22.03 -3.29
CA ALA A 39 5.32 -20.88 -4.13
C ALA A 39 6.55 -19.96 -4.05
N ALA A 40 7.26 -19.81 -5.16
CA ALA A 40 8.32 -18.82 -5.25
C ALA A 40 7.72 -17.53 -4.72
N GLN A 41 8.34 -16.93 -3.70
CA GLN A 41 7.88 -15.65 -3.19
C GLN A 41 7.79 -14.72 -4.40
N ALA A 42 6.57 -14.29 -4.73
CA ALA A 42 6.36 -13.42 -5.87
C ALA A 42 7.28 -12.23 -5.69
N THR A 43 8.17 -11.95 -6.65
CA THR A 43 9.04 -10.77 -6.57
C THR A 43 8.22 -9.55 -7.02
N PRO A 44 8.29 -8.41 -6.29
CA PRO A 44 7.68 -7.19 -6.78
C PRO A 44 8.34 -6.79 -8.11
N TYR A 45 7.58 -6.25 -9.06
CA TYR A 45 8.18 -5.73 -10.30
C TYR A 45 8.76 -4.33 -10.10
N TRP A 46 8.39 -3.65 -9.01
CA TRP A 46 8.97 -2.39 -8.60
C TRP A 46 8.89 -2.21 -7.08
N GLN A 47 9.94 -1.66 -6.50
CA GLN A 47 10.05 -1.25 -5.10
C GLN A 47 11.10 -0.11 -5.02
N PRO A 48 10.84 1.00 -4.31
CA PRO A 48 11.84 2.05 -4.12
C PRO A 48 12.91 1.59 -3.12
N GLN A 49 14.15 2.04 -3.34
CA GLN A 49 15.24 1.83 -2.39
C GLN A 49 15.17 2.86 -1.26
N CYS A 50 14.51 2.49 -0.16
CA CYS A 50 14.45 3.32 1.03
C CYS A 50 15.67 3.05 1.93
N ALA A 51 16.80 3.68 1.65
CA ALA A 51 17.98 3.62 2.52
C ALA A 51 18.49 5.03 2.84
N PRO A 52 19.09 5.30 4.01
CA PRO A 52 19.45 6.67 4.42
C PRO A 52 20.39 7.42 3.46
N HIS A 53 21.19 6.70 2.67
CA HIS A 53 22.13 7.27 1.70
C HIS A 53 21.50 7.50 0.32
N VAL A 54 20.28 7.01 0.09
CA VAL A 54 19.53 7.21 -1.15
C VAL A 54 18.63 8.42 -0.96
N PRO A 55 18.79 9.49 -1.74
CA PRO A 55 17.87 10.63 -1.71
C PRO A 55 16.44 10.18 -2.01
N VAL A 56 15.46 10.77 -1.33
CA VAL A 56 14.02 10.54 -1.64
C VAL A 56 13.73 10.87 -3.12
N SER A 57 14.45 11.85 -3.68
CA SER A 57 14.32 12.29 -5.06
C SER A 57 14.70 11.25 -6.13
N GLU A 58 15.41 10.18 -5.74
CA GLU A 58 15.77 9.07 -6.65
C GLU A 58 14.52 8.34 -7.18
N HIS A 59 13.47 8.25 -6.37
CA HIS A 59 12.24 7.52 -6.73
C HIS A 59 10.99 8.39 -6.75
N PHE A 60 11.05 9.57 -6.14
CA PHE A 60 9.93 10.48 -6.03
C PHE A 60 10.32 11.88 -6.50
N LYS A 61 9.35 12.63 -7.00
CA LYS A 61 9.44 14.07 -7.20
C LYS A 61 8.74 14.76 -6.02
N HIS A 62 9.39 15.77 -5.46
CA HIS A 62 8.75 16.67 -4.50
C HIS A 62 7.89 17.69 -5.24
N GLU A 63 6.59 17.62 -5.03
CA GLU A 63 5.62 18.62 -5.48
C GLU A 63 5.61 19.76 -4.44
N GLN A 64 6.21 20.90 -4.75
CA GLN A 64 6.48 21.97 -3.79
C GLN A 64 5.50 23.14 -3.90
N GLY A 65 5.25 23.83 -2.78
CA GLY A 65 4.49 25.09 -2.73
C GLY A 65 3.28 25.09 -1.80
N ASN A 66 2.66 26.26 -1.67
CA ASN A 66 1.70 26.61 -0.61
C ASN A 66 0.42 27.29 -1.10
N TRP A 67 -0.01 27.04 -2.35
CA TRP A 67 -1.21 27.65 -2.94
C TRP A 67 -2.52 26.93 -2.58
N GLY A 68 -2.52 26.11 -1.53
CA GLY A 68 -3.70 25.42 -1.01
C GLY A 68 -4.17 24.18 -1.76
N TRP A 69 -3.50 23.79 -2.86
CA TRP A 69 -3.67 22.49 -3.53
C TRP A 69 -5.11 22.10 -3.91
N GLY A 70 -5.98 23.09 -4.12
CA GLY A 70 -7.40 22.89 -4.43
C GLY A 70 -8.29 22.63 -3.22
N ASN A 71 -7.72 22.45 -2.03
CA ASN A 71 -8.42 22.06 -0.81
C ASN A 71 -8.24 23.06 0.34
N ASN A 72 -7.76 24.28 0.08
CA ASN A 72 -7.47 25.31 1.10
C ASN A 72 -6.49 24.81 2.18
N GLU A 73 -5.52 24.00 1.76
CA GLU A 73 -4.46 23.46 2.62
C GLU A 73 -3.49 24.57 3.07
N ALA A 74 -2.99 24.50 4.30
CA ALA A 74 -2.20 25.57 4.92
C ALA A 74 -0.68 25.39 4.80
N GLN A 75 -0.21 24.16 4.53
CA GLN A 75 1.22 23.86 4.48
C GLN A 75 1.88 24.37 3.20
N ASN A 76 3.17 24.66 3.33
CA ASN A 76 4.11 24.71 2.22
C ASN A 76 4.75 23.33 2.04
N TYR A 77 4.52 22.66 0.91
CA TYR A 77 5.28 21.46 0.59
C TYR A 77 6.69 21.84 0.15
N VAL A 78 7.71 21.19 0.71
CA VAL A 78 9.13 21.52 0.51
C VAL A 78 9.96 20.26 0.23
N ASP A 79 11.06 20.42 -0.49
CA ASP A 79 12.14 19.44 -0.60
C ASP A 79 13.20 19.71 0.48
N ASP A 80 12.85 19.36 1.73
CA ASP A 80 13.72 19.51 2.90
C ASP A 80 13.86 18.15 3.59
N GLN A 81 15.08 17.81 4.02
CA GLN A 81 15.38 16.56 4.72
C GLN A 81 14.66 16.46 6.07
N ALA A 82 14.26 17.60 6.66
CA ALA A 82 13.39 17.59 7.83
C ALA A 82 11.96 17.11 7.52
N ASN A 83 11.51 17.25 6.27
CA ASN A 83 10.14 16.90 5.85
C ASN A 83 10.05 15.53 5.17
N SER A 84 11.12 15.03 4.58
CA SER A 84 11.14 13.67 4.02
C SER A 84 12.52 13.04 4.00
N PHE A 85 12.63 11.78 4.43
CA PHE A 85 13.89 11.03 4.48
C PHE A 85 13.65 9.52 4.60
N HIS A 86 14.71 8.73 4.41
CA HIS A 86 14.70 7.29 4.60
C HIS A 86 15.36 6.88 5.92
N THR A 87 14.85 5.83 6.56
CA THR A 87 15.40 5.29 7.80
C THR A 87 16.29 4.07 7.55
N PRO A 88 17.18 3.71 8.51
CA PRO A 88 18.01 2.50 8.39
C PRO A 88 17.22 1.18 8.29
N ASP A 89 16.00 1.13 8.81
CA ASP A 89 15.10 -0.04 8.75
C ASP A 89 14.26 -0.10 7.46
N GLY A 90 14.50 0.80 6.49
CA GLY A 90 13.87 0.70 5.17
C GLY A 90 12.55 1.47 5.02
N ALA A 91 12.25 2.41 5.92
CA ALA A 91 11.03 3.21 5.83
C ALA A 91 11.27 4.52 5.07
N LEU A 92 10.23 5.00 4.39
CA LEU A 92 10.09 6.38 3.92
C LEU A 92 9.29 7.15 4.96
N ILE A 93 9.85 8.28 5.40
CA ILE A 93 9.26 9.19 6.36
C ILE A 93 8.79 10.45 5.65
N VAL A 94 7.57 10.89 5.98
CA VAL A 94 7.04 12.22 5.65
C VAL A 94 6.65 12.91 6.94
N HIS A 95 7.11 14.13 7.15
CA HIS A 95 6.81 14.96 8.31
C HIS A 95 6.04 16.20 7.89
N ALA A 96 4.96 16.48 8.62
CA ALA A 96 4.41 17.82 8.72
C ALA A 96 4.98 18.49 9.99
N ILE A 97 5.63 19.64 9.82
CA ILE A 97 6.26 20.40 10.89
C ILE A 97 5.49 21.71 11.08
N ILE A 98 4.96 21.90 12.28
CA ILE A 98 4.09 23.01 12.67
C ILE A 98 4.80 23.88 13.70
N GLN A 99 4.97 25.15 13.37
CA GLN A 99 5.63 26.18 14.14
C GLN A 99 4.91 27.52 13.94
N HIS A 100 3.82 27.76 14.66
CA HIS A 100 3.01 28.98 14.52
C HIS A 100 3.81 30.27 14.73
N GLY A 101 4.81 30.22 15.61
CA GLY A 101 5.71 31.34 15.93
C GLY A 101 6.88 31.53 14.96
N HIS A 102 6.98 30.76 13.87
CA HIS A 102 8.10 30.90 12.95
C HIS A 102 8.09 32.29 12.27
N PRO A 103 9.23 33.01 12.19
CA PRO A 103 9.28 34.37 11.67
C PRO A 103 9.02 34.47 10.17
N GLN A 104 9.32 33.41 9.42
CA GLN A 104 8.99 33.28 8.00
C GLN A 104 7.67 32.53 7.85
N ASP A 105 6.71 33.13 7.15
CA ASP A 105 5.34 32.63 7.06
C ASP A 105 5.24 31.27 6.36
N ASP A 106 6.01 31.10 5.28
CA ASP A 106 6.11 29.87 4.47
C ASP A 106 6.84 28.70 5.15
N ARG A 107 7.37 28.95 6.36
CA ARG A 107 8.01 27.95 7.22
C ARG A 107 7.21 27.67 8.50
N LYS A 108 6.09 28.36 8.74
CA LYS A 108 5.20 28.07 9.87
C LYS A 108 4.62 26.68 9.77
N PHE A 109 4.20 26.28 8.58
CA PHE A 109 3.64 24.97 8.29
C PHE A 109 4.37 24.40 7.09
N THR A 110 5.21 23.39 7.31
CA THR A 110 5.91 22.70 6.23
C THR A 110 5.52 21.24 6.19
N SER A 111 5.52 20.65 5.00
CA SER A 111 5.30 19.21 4.81
C SER A 111 6.03 18.73 3.54
N ALA A 112 5.88 17.46 3.17
CA ALA A 112 6.29 16.95 1.87
C ALA A 112 5.11 16.32 1.12
N ARG A 113 5.08 16.52 -0.20
CA ARG A 113 4.19 15.83 -1.14
C ARG A 113 5.05 15.16 -2.20
N LEU A 114 5.01 13.84 -2.22
CA LEU A 114 5.88 13.01 -3.05
C LEU A 114 5.06 12.36 -4.15
N SER A 115 5.47 12.49 -5.41
CA SER A 115 4.90 11.77 -6.55
C SER A 115 5.93 10.78 -7.13
N SER A 116 5.58 9.50 -7.31
CA SER A 116 6.56 8.53 -7.81
C SER A 116 6.94 8.76 -9.26
N HIS A 117 8.23 8.58 -9.61
CA HIS A 117 8.66 8.60 -11.02
C HIS A 117 8.07 7.42 -11.79
N GLN A 118 8.02 6.26 -11.13
CA GLN A 118 7.43 5.04 -11.66
C GLN A 118 5.89 5.15 -11.64
N THR A 119 5.26 4.91 -12.79
CA THR A 119 3.81 4.68 -12.87
C THR A 119 3.48 3.21 -12.56
N LEU A 120 2.22 2.87 -12.34
CA LEU A 120 1.81 1.48 -12.13
C LEU A 120 2.26 0.56 -13.30
N ALA A 121 2.39 1.10 -14.52
CA ALA A 121 3.04 0.50 -15.70
C ALA A 121 2.50 -0.87 -16.15
N ARG A 122 1.38 -1.32 -15.58
CA ARG A 122 0.69 -2.56 -15.89
C ARG A 122 -0.81 -2.29 -15.89
N CYS A 123 -1.55 -2.89 -16.82
CA CYS A 123 -3.02 -2.87 -16.77
C CYS A 123 -3.59 -3.83 -15.72
N ARG A 124 -2.73 -4.67 -15.14
CA ARG A 124 -3.10 -5.63 -14.13
C ARG A 124 -1.99 -5.76 -13.09
N GLY A 125 -2.33 -5.57 -11.82
CA GLY A 125 -1.35 -5.63 -10.74
C GLY A 125 -1.93 -5.29 -9.37
N SER A 126 -1.04 -5.15 -8.40
CA SER A 126 -1.37 -4.58 -7.09
C SER A 126 -0.26 -3.70 -6.55
N LEU A 127 -0.64 -2.72 -5.75
CA LEU A 127 0.23 -1.84 -4.98
C LEU A 127 0.00 -2.15 -3.50
N SER A 128 1.08 -2.25 -2.74
CA SER A 128 1.05 -2.53 -1.30
C SER A 128 1.91 -1.54 -0.56
N ALA A 129 1.47 -1.12 0.62
CA ALA A 129 2.28 -0.39 1.59
C ALA A 129 1.83 -0.74 3.02
N ARG A 130 2.75 -0.66 3.96
CA ARG A 130 2.46 -0.68 5.40
C ARG A 130 2.61 0.72 5.94
N VAL A 131 1.55 1.19 6.61
CA VAL A 131 1.38 2.59 6.95
C VAL A 131 1.25 2.75 8.46
N THR A 132 2.05 3.63 9.04
CA THR A 132 1.79 4.22 10.36
C THR A 132 1.52 5.71 10.17
N ALA A 133 0.39 6.22 10.65
CA ALA A 133 -0.03 7.60 10.39
C ALA A 133 -0.20 8.43 11.65
N PRO A 134 0.02 9.76 11.57
CA PRO A 134 -0.22 10.66 12.69
C PRO A 134 -1.73 10.77 12.95
N VAL A 135 -2.11 10.86 14.23
CA VAL A 135 -3.50 10.98 14.67
C VAL A 135 -3.63 12.28 15.45
N ALA A 136 -4.05 13.35 14.76
CA ALA A 136 -4.14 14.68 15.34
C ALA A 136 -5.17 15.55 14.62
N ALA A 137 -5.73 16.52 15.37
CA ALA A 137 -6.57 17.57 14.84
C ALA A 137 -5.83 18.39 13.75
N GLY A 138 -6.50 18.71 12.65
CA GLY A 138 -5.94 19.54 11.57
C GLY A 138 -4.83 18.87 10.75
N ILE A 139 -4.62 17.56 10.89
CA ILE A 139 -3.64 16.78 10.12
C ILE A 139 -4.37 15.82 9.20
N TRP A 140 -3.96 15.76 7.92
CA TRP A 140 -4.57 14.94 6.87
C TRP A 140 -3.49 14.16 6.09
N PRO A 141 -3.05 12.99 6.57
CA PRO A 141 -2.15 12.10 5.85
C PRO A 141 -2.88 11.35 4.73
N ALA A 142 -2.22 11.19 3.57
CA ALA A 142 -2.77 10.52 2.41
C ALA A 142 -1.75 9.61 1.70
N PHE A 143 -2.19 8.43 1.27
CA PHE A 143 -1.51 7.53 0.35
C PHE A 143 -2.49 7.13 -0.77
N TRP A 144 -2.19 7.57 -1.98
CA TRP A 144 -3.19 7.70 -3.04
C TRP A 144 -2.54 7.69 -4.43
N LEU A 145 -3.36 7.78 -5.48
CA LEU A 145 -2.91 7.68 -6.86
C LEU A 145 -3.52 8.77 -7.74
N LEU A 146 -2.68 9.37 -8.59
CA LEU A 146 -3.08 10.25 -9.69
C LEU A 146 -2.42 9.83 -11.00
N PRO A 147 -3.04 10.10 -12.17
CA PRO A 147 -2.40 9.90 -13.46
C PRO A 147 -1.15 10.76 -13.63
N ALA A 148 -0.17 10.26 -14.38
CA ALA A 148 1.02 11.03 -14.73
C ALA A 148 0.68 12.26 -15.60
N ASP A 149 1.41 13.36 -15.36
CA ASP A 149 1.25 14.61 -16.11
C ASP A 149 1.46 14.46 -17.63
N PRO A 150 0.78 15.31 -18.43
CA PRO A 150 -0.36 16.15 -18.04
C PRO A 150 -1.62 15.29 -17.86
N PHE A 151 -2.49 15.66 -16.92
CA PHE A 151 -3.79 15.03 -16.71
C PHE A 151 -4.86 16.09 -16.39
N GLN A 152 -6.13 15.73 -16.52
CA GLN A 152 -7.28 16.58 -16.19
C GLN A 152 -8.05 16.00 -15.00
N TRP A 153 -7.80 16.58 -13.83
CA TRP A 153 -8.61 16.28 -12.66
C TRP A 153 -10.01 16.91 -12.76
N PRO A 154 -11.09 16.23 -12.34
CA PRO A 154 -11.14 14.85 -11.81
C PRO A 154 -11.36 13.78 -12.88
N ASN A 155 -11.59 14.15 -14.14
CA ASN A 155 -12.03 13.23 -15.20
C ASN A 155 -11.05 12.08 -15.47
N ASP A 156 -9.74 12.34 -15.41
CA ASP A 156 -8.71 11.31 -15.62
C ASP A 156 -8.60 10.34 -14.44
N GLY A 157 -9.23 10.64 -13.30
CA GLY A 157 -9.38 9.77 -12.14
C GLY A 157 -8.43 10.05 -10.99
N GLU A 158 -8.84 9.61 -9.79
CA GLU A 158 -8.07 9.63 -8.54
C GLU A 158 -8.46 8.38 -7.72
N MET A 159 -7.48 7.73 -7.08
CA MET A 159 -7.72 6.54 -6.26
C MET A 159 -7.05 6.71 -4.90
N ASP A 160 -7.85 6.87 -3.87
CA ASP A 160 -7.37 7.12 -2.51
C ASP A 160 -7.36 5.81 -1.74
N ILE A 161 -6.16 5.35 -1.40
CA ILE A 161 -5.97 4.05 -0.76
C ILE A 161 -6.07 4.23 0.76
N PHE A 162 -5.42 5.26 1.26
CA PHE A 162 -5.51 5.68 2.65
C PHE A 162 -5.67 7.19 2.76
N GLU A 163 -6.70 7.62 3.47
CA GLU A 163 -6.90 9.00 3.93
C GLU A 163 -7.55 8.98 5.31
N ALA A 164 -7.03 9.80 6.21
CA ALA A 164 -7.65 10.09 7.49
C ALA A 164 -7.42 11.56 7.79
N TRP A 165 -8.28 12.18 8.59
CA TRP A 165 -8.08 13.56 9.01
C TRP A 165 -8.60 13.79 10.42
N ASN A 166 -8.21 14.91 11.02
CA ASN A 166 -8.63 15.32 12.37
C ASN A 166 -8.45 14.25 13.46
N GLY A 167 -7.59 13.26 13.25
CA GLY A 167 -7.32 12.18 14.20
C GLY A 167 -8.49 11.23 14.43
N ASP A 168 -9.44 11.12 13.50
CA ASP A 168 -10.66 10.31 13.67
C ASP A 168 -10.44 8.78 13.62
N LYS A 169 -9.21 8.33 13.30
CA LYS A 169 -8.83 6.92 13.14
C LYS A 169 -9.78 6.14 12.22
N THR A 170 -10.26 6.80 11.17
CA THR A 170 -11.12 6.22 10.15
C THR A 170 -10.47 6.41 8.79
N ASN A 171 -10.32 5.32 8.04
CA ASN A 171 -9.85 5.39 6.66
C ASN A 171 -11.02 5.79 5.75
N HIS A 172 -10.79 6.75 4.87
CA HIS A 172 -11.70 7.12 3.81
C HIS A 172 -11.08 6.61 2.51
N THR A 173 -11.49 5.42 2.07
CA THR A 173 -11.11 4.91 0.76
C THR A 173 -12.00 5.59 -0.28
N CYS A 174 -11.40 6.33 -1.20
CA CYS A 174 -12.14 7.12 -2.19
C CYS A 174 -11.71 6.79 -3.62
N MET A 175 -12.61 7.06 -4.56
CA MET A 175 -12.35 7.09 -5.99
C MET A 175 -13.07 8.31 -6.57
N HIS A 176 -12.37 9.16 -7.32
CA HIS A 176 -12.95 10.33 -7.98
C HIS A 176 -12.82 10.20 -9.50
N TRP A 177 -13.85 10.60 -10.26
CA TRP A 177 -13.82 10.58 -11.74
C TRP A 177 -14.70 11.66 -12.40
N GLY A 178 -15.19 12.63 -11.64
CA GLY A 178 -15.91 13.78 -12.13
C GLY A 178 -16.17 14.77 -11.00
N HIS A 179 -16.64 15.97 -11.36
CA HIS A 179 -17.02 16.94 -10.33
C HIS A 179 -18.35 16.51 -9.71
N PHE A 180 -18.34 16.27 -8.40
CA PHE A 180 -19.56 16.10 -7.66
C PHE A 180 -20.37 17.41 -7.69
N ASN A 181 -21.54 17.37 -8.30
CA ASN A 181 -22.54 18.43 -8.23
C ASN A 181 -23.92 17.81 -8.01
N GLY A 182 -24.90 18.60 -7.57
CA GLY A 182 -26.23 18.08 -7.20
C GLY A 182 -26.97 17.34 -8.32
N GLU A 183 -26.59 17.54 -9.58
CA GLU A 183 -27.18 16.86 -10.74
C GLU A 183 -26.44 15.54 -11.07
N ASP A 184 -25.18 15.41 -10.68
CA ASP A 184 -24.28 14.29 -10.98
C ASP A 184 -23.58 13.81 -9.70
N HIS A 185 -24.38 13.19 -8.82
CA HIS A 185 -23.94 12.71 -7.52
C HIS A 185 -23.05 11.45 -7.60
N ASP A 186 -23.11 10.71 -8.71
CA ASP A 186 -22.29 9.50 -8.92
C ASP A 186 -20.95 9.85 -9.61
N LYS A 187 -20.15 10.69 -8.93
CA LYS A 187 -18.84 11.18 -9.41
C LYS A 187 -17.69 10.97 -8.44
N HIS A 188 -18.00 10.39 -7.28
CA HIS A 188 -17.02 9.76 -6.42
C HIS A 188 -17.65 8.56 -5.72
N ARG A 189 -16.83 7.61 -5.26
CA ARG A 189 -17.24 6.54 -4.36
C ARG A 189 -16.37 6.60 -3.12
N VAL A 190 -16.98 6.43 -1.95
CA VAL A 190 -16.28 6.37 -0.68
C VAL A 190 -16.70 5.16 0.14
N VAL A 191 -15.78 4.66 0.96
CA VAL A 191 -16.05 3.76 2.08
C VAL A 191 -15.23 4.20 3.28
N GLU A 192 -15.89 4.40 4.40
CA GLU A 192 -15.24 4.58 5.70
C GLU A 192 -14.94 3.21 6.33
N THR A 193 -13.71 3.04 6.82
CA THR A 193 -13.29 1.84 7.56
C THR A 193 -12.54 2.22 8.83
N PRO A 194 -13.00 1.78 10.02
CA PRO A 194 -12.27 2.03 11.27
C PRO A 194 -10.88 1.40 11.27
N ILE A 195 -9.88 2.18 11.67
CA ILE A 195 -8.46 1.80 11.75
C ILE A 195 -7.87 2.24 13.11
N PRO A 196 -8.38 1.71 14.23
CA PRO A 196 -8.08 2.22 15.58
C PRO A 196 -6.59 2.13 16.01
N HIS A 197 -5.79 1.38 15.27
CA HIS A 197 -4.38 1.13 15.54
C HIS A 197 -3.45 1.67 14.44
N ILE A 198 -3.91 2.65 13.64
CA ILE A 198 -3.10 3.25 12.57
C ILE A 198 -1.82 3.93 13.08
N ASP A 199 -1.81 4.37 14.33
CA ASP A 199 -0.68 4.93 15.06
C ASP A 199 0.24 3.86 15.69
N SER A 200 -0.06 2.57 15.50
CA SER A 200 0.80 1.48 15.99
C SER A 200 2.14 1.47 15.24
N PRO A 201 3.26 1.19 15.94
CA PRO A 201 4.57 0.99 15.30
C PRO A 201 4.59 -0.15 14.27
N HIS A 202 3.69 -1.14 14.40
CA HIS A 202 3.54 -2.23 13.44
C HIS A 202 2.90 -1.80 12.12
N GLY A 203 2.21 -0.66 12.11
CA GLY A 203 1.45 -0.15 10.97
C GLY A 203 0.32 -1.07 10.51
N ILE A 204 -0.53 -0.54 9.64
CA ILE A 204 -1.62 -1.27 8.99
C ILE A 204 -1.21 -1.50 7.53
N ARG A 205 -1.48 -2.69 6.98
CA ARG A 205 -1.20 -2.97 5.57
C ARG A 205 -2.36 -2.50 4.71
N PHE A 206 -2.06 -1.67 3.72
CA PHE A 206 -2.97 -1.26 2.67
C PHE A 206 -2.55 -1.91 1.35
N ASP A 207 -3.51 -2.50 0.65
CA ASP A 207 -3.30 -3.00 -0.71
C ASP A 207 -4.36 -2.42 -1.65
N PHE A 208 -3.97 -2.13 -2.89
CA PHE A 208 -4.85 -1.75 -3.98
C PHE A 208 -4.57 -2.65 -5.17
N ALA A 209 -5.59 -3.33 -5.69
CA ALA A 209 -5.47 -4.24 -6.81
C ALA A 209 -6.36 -3.81 -7.97
N TRP A 210 -5.84 -3.84 -9.19
CA TRP A 210 -6.57 -3.48 -10.40
C TRP A 210 -6.40 -4.55 -11.49
N ASP A 211 -7.46 -4.75 -12.26
CA ASP A 211 -7.52 -5.66 -13.40
C ASP A 211 -8.26 -4.95 -14.53
N GLU A 212 -7.51 -4.36 -15.46
CA GLU A 212 -7.99 -3.59 -16.61
C GLU A 212 -7.75 -4.33 -17.92
N ASP A 213 -8.79 -4.39 -18.75
CA ASP A 213 -8.75 -4.91 -20.10
C ASP A 213 -8.32 -3.81 -21.08
N GLU A 214 -7.15 -3.97 -21.70
CA GLU A 214 -6.60 -2.98 -22.65
C GLU A 214 -7.42 -2.83 -23.93
N GLY A 215 -8.22 -3.83 -24.31
CA GLY A 215 -8.99 -3.81 -25.55
C GLY A 215 -10.24 -2.94 -25.48
N ASN A 216 -10.83 -2.79 -24.28
CA ASN A 216 -12.06 -2.03 -24.09
C ASN A 216 -12.00 -0.97 -22.97
N GLY A 217 -10.92 -0.94 -22.17
CA GLY A 217 -10.71 0.03 -21.10
C GLY A 217 -11.54 -0.21 -19.83
N ASN A 218 -12.27 -1.33 -19.75
CA ASN A 218 -13.00 -1.72 -18.55
C ASN A 218 -12.00 -2.21 -17.49
N GLY A 219 -12.21 -1.78 -16.25
CA GLY A 219 -11.35 -2.15 -15.13
C GLY A 219 -12.14 -2.55 -13.89
N ARG A 220 -11.56 -3.45 -13.10
CA ARG A 220 -12.05 -3.83 -11.78
C ARG A 220 -11.00 -3.46 -10.74
N MET A 221 -11.42 -2.83 -9.66
CA MET A 221 -10.53 -2.37 -8.59
C MET A 221 -11.03 -2.84 -7.23
N VAL A 222 -10.10 -3.24 -6.37
CA VAL A 222 -10.39 -3.63 -4.98
C VAL A 222 -9.34 -3.05 -4.05
N TRP A 223 -9.79 -2.44 -2.97
CA TRP A 223 -8.98 -1.92 -1.88
C TRP A 223 -9.03 -2.86 -0.69
N TYR A 224 -7.91 -3.00 0.00
CA TYR A 224 -7.75 -3.89 1.13
C TYR A 224 -7.10 -3.20 2.31
N ILE A 225 -7.55 -3.57 3.51
CA ILE A 225 -6.94 -3.21 4.79
C ILE A 225 -6.66 -4.51 5.55
N ASP A 226 -5.39 -4.74 5.88
CA ASP A 226 -4.86 -5.98 6.45
C ASP A 226 -5.36 -7.25 5.72
N GLY A 227 -5.34 -7.19 4.38
CA GLY A 227 -5.74 -8.28 3.50
C GLY A 227 -7.26 -8.53 3.39
N LYS A 228 -8.08 -7.76 4.13
CA LYS A 228 -9.54 -7.79 4.02
C LYS A 228 -9.99 -6.77 2.96
N PRO A 229 -10.79 -7.18 1.96
CA PRO A 229 -11.28 -6.21 0.99
C PRO A 229 -12.33 -5.29 1.65
N VAL A 230 -12.18 -3.98 1.46
CA VAL A 230 -13.03 -2.97 2.11
C VAL A 230 -13.94 -2.23 1.13
N MET A 231 -13.47 -2.04 -0.10
CA MET A 231 -14.19 -1.39 -1.18
C MET A 231 -13.84 -2.04 -2.51
N LYS A 232 -14.82 -2.06 -3.42
CA LYS A 232 -14.60 -2.31 -4.84
C LYS A 232 -15.17 -1.17 -5.69
N ALA A 233 -14.62 -1.00 -6.88
CA ALA A 233 -15.18 -0.11 -7.89
C ALA A 233 -14.83 -0.59 -9.31
N SER A 234 -15.76 -0.37 -10.24
CA SER A 234 -15.45 -0.51 -11.68
C SER A 234 -14.76 0.77 -12.14
N LYS A 235 -13.80 0.65 -13.07
CA LYS A 235 -13.15 1.81 -13.67
C LYS A 235 -14.18 2.63 -14.47
N PRO A 236 -14.41 3.90 -14.11
CA PRO A 236 -15.38 4.73 -14.82
C PRO A 236 -14.94 5.02 -16.27
N PRO A 237 -15.90 5.22 -17.20
CA PRO A 237 -15.58 5.72 -18.53
C PRO A 237 -14.87 7.08 -18.46
N GLY A 238 -13.86 7.29 -19.28
CA GLY A 238 -13.07 8.53 -19.30
C GLY A 238 -11.88 8.53 -18.33
N THR A 239 -11.91 7.71 -17.27
CA THR A 239 -10.75 7.52 -16.39
C THR A 239 -9.57 6.99 -17.19
N ARG A 240 -8.38 7.55 -16.91
CA ARG A 240 -7.14 7.19 -17.58
C ARG A 240 -6.75 5.73 -17.31
N PRO A 241 -5.99 5.05 -18.19
CA PRO A 241 -5.55 3.68 -17.91
C PRO A 241 -4.75 3.59 -16.61
N MET A 242 -5.00 2.58 -15.79
CA MET A 242 -4.37 2.44 -14.47
C MET A 242 -2.84 2.39 -14.56
N LYS A 243 -2.29 1.85 -15.65
CA LYS A 243 -0.85 1.83 -15.92
C LYS A 243 -0.17 3.21 -15.92
N ASP A 244 -0.95 4.28 -16.09
CA ASP A 244 -0.43 5.65 -16.13
C ASP A 244 -0.42 6.34 -14.76
N PHE A 245 -1.00 5.72 -13.73
CA PHE A 245 -1.09 6.32 -12.40
C PHE A 245 0.24 6.25 -11.66
N ARG A 246 0.54 7.29 -10.89
CA ARG A 246 1.68 7.41 -9.97
C ARG A 246 1.20 7.33 -8.54
N ILE A 247 2.11 6.95 -7.65
CA ILE A 247 1.90 6.98 -6.22
C ILE A 247 2.07 8.40 -5.71
N LEU A 248 1.16 8.83 -4.84
CA LEU A 248 1.28 10.04 -4.05
C LEU A 248 1.27 9.73 -2.55
N ILE A 249 2.15 10.42 -1.82
CA ILE A 249 2.30 10.32 -0.36
C ILE A 249 2.48 11.74 0.18
N ASN A 250 1.64 12.16 1.12
CA ASN A 250 1.76 13.47 1.76
C ASN A 250 1.08 13.52 3.13
N ILE A 251 1.36 14.60 3.86
CA ILE A 251 0.53 15.08 4.97
C ILE A 251 0.08 16.51 4.65
N ALA A 252 -1.20 16.72 4.44
CA ALA A 252 -1.81 18.04 4.39
C ALA A 252 -2.09 18.58 5.81
N VAL A 253 -2.15 19.90 5.94
CA VAL A 253 -2.39 20.64 7.18
C VAL A 253 -3.63 21.51 6.98
N GLY A 254 -4.64 21.32 7.82
CA GLY A 254 -5.93 21.97 7.68
C GLY A 254 -6.67 21.50 6.43
N GLY A 255 -7.14 22.46 5.62
CA GLY A 255 -7.94 22.18 4.43
C GLY A 255 -9.42 21.94 4.70
N ASN A 256 -10.18 21.80 3.62
CA ASN A 256 -11.64 21.72 3.63
C ASN A 256 -12.16 20.57 4.52
N VAL A 257 -11.54 19.38 4.42
CA VAL A 257 -11.92 18.20 5.22
C VAL A 257 -11.65 18.39 6.71
N CYS A 258 -10.67 19.22 7.08
CA CYS A 258 -10.42 19.57 8.48
C CYS A 258 -11.35 20.68 9.00
N GLN A 259 -12.18 21.28 8.15
CA GLN A 259 -13.18 22.31 8.51
C GLN A 259 -12.57 23.50 9.27
N GLY A 260 -11.38 23.95 8.84
CA GLY A 260 -10.65 25.06 9.46
C GLY A 260 -9.92 24.71 10.76
N THR A 261 -9.95 23.44 11.19
CA THR A 261 -9.15 22.97 12.33
C THR A 261 -7.66 22.99 11.97
N MET A 262 -6.85 23.59 12.82
CA MET A 262 -5.38 23.64 12.69
C MET A 262 -4.71 22.78 13.78
N PRO A 263 -3.59 22.12 13.48
CA PRO A 263 -2.83 21.34 14.45
C PRO A 263 -2.14 22.21 15.49
N GLN A 264 -1.65 21.60 16.57
CA GLN A 264 -0.74 22.25 17.52
C GLN A 264 0.71 22.24 16.98
N ASP A 265 1.58 23.09 17.55
CA ASP A 265 3.02 23.05 17.28
C ASP A 265 3.60 21.66 17.53
N GLY A 266 4.46 21.21 16.62
CA GLY A 266 5.07 19.89 16.68
C GLY A 266 5.40 19.29 15.33
N THR A 267 5.85 18.05 15.36
CA THR A 267 6.15 17.24 14.16
C THR A 267 5.22 16.05 14.13
N TYR A 268 4.51 15.88 13.02
CA TYR A 268 3.58 14.78 12.77
C TYR A 268 4.19 13.86 11.73
N GLU A 269 4.40 12.60 12.11
CA GLU A 269 5.17 11.63 11.32
C GLU A 269 4.26 10.62 10.63
N PHE A 270 4.41 10.51 9.30
CA PHE A 270 3.80 9.50 8.46
C PHE A 270 4.87 8.55 7.94
N VAL A 271 4.72 7.26 8.24
CA VAL A 271 5.73 6.25 7.97
C VAL A 271 5.20 5.24 6.97
N ILE A 272 5.92 5.09 5.86
CA ILE A 272 5.62 4.15 4.78
C ILE A 272 6.70 3.07 4.76
N ARG A 273 6.29 1.81 4.91
CA ARG A 273 7.13 0.62 4.83
C ARG A 273 6.60 -0.33 3.76
N ASP A 274 7.45 -1.26 3.32
CA ASP A 274 7.07 -2.34 2.39
C ASP A 274 6.37 -1.86 1.11
N LEU A 275 6.65 -0.63 0.66
CA LEU A 275 6.03 -0.04 -0.53
C LEU A 275 6.49 -0.80 -1.77
N ALA A 276 5.57 -1.46 -2.48
CA ALA A 276 5.92 -2.26 -3.64
C ALA A 276 4.74 -2.48 -4.60
N MET A 277 5.06 -2.65 -5.87
CA MET A 277 4.12 -3.04 -6.91
C MET A 277 4.36 -4.49 -7.38
N TRP A 278 3.27 -5.23 -7.59
CA TRP A 278 3.28 -6.69 -7.79
C TRP A 278 2.47 -7.08 -9.02
N ASN A 279 2.89 -8.15 -9.71
CA ASN A 279 2.16 -8.67 -10.87
C ASN A 279 0.82 -9.34 -10.50
N ALA A 280 0.59 -9.61 -9.22
CA ALA A 280 -0.64 -10.19 -8.71
C ALA A 280 -0.91 -9.72 -7.27
N PRO A 281 -2.18 -9.56 -6.88
CA PRO A 281 -2.55 -9.24 -5.51
C PRO A 281 -2.21 -10.38 -4.55
N PRO A 282 -2.13 -10.09 -3.23
CA PRO A 282 -2.00 -11.12 -2.21
C PRO A 282 -3.09 -12.20 -2.36
N GLY A 283 -2.67 -13.47 -2.49
CA GLY A 283 -3.58 -14.60 -2.73
C GLY A 283 -3.98 -14.81 -4.19
N GLY A 284 -3.46 -14.02 -5.13
CA GLY A 284 -3.60 -14.21 -6.57
C GLY A 284 -4.97 -13.81 -7.14
N TRP A 285 -5.09 -14.00 -8.46
CA TRP A 285 -6.23 -13.52 -9.24
C TRP A 285 -7.55 -14.28 -9.00
N ASP A 286 -7.46 -15.52 -8.52
CA ASP A 286 -8.64 -16.29 -8.09
C ASP A 286 -9.26 -15.68 -6.83
N LYS A 287 -8.42 -15.32 -5.84
CA LYS A 287 -8.87 -14.59 -4.64
C LYS A 287 -9.43 -13.23 -5.03
N PHE A 288 -8.72 -12.46 -5.86
CA PHE A 288 -9.22 -11.18 -6.37
C PHE A 288 -10.61 -11.32 -7.01
N SER A 289 -10.83 -12.32 -7.87
CA SER A 289 -12.12 -12.55 -8.53
C SER A 289 -13.22 -12.96 -7.56
N LYS A 290 -12.87 -13.64 -6.46
CA LYS A 290 -13.81 -13.93 -5.36
C LYS A 290 -14.12 -12.65 -4.58
N ASP A 291 -13.11 -11.87 -4.21
CA ASP A 291 -13.28 -10.64 -3.44
C ASP A 291 -14.08 -9.62 -4.22
N TRP A 292 -13.76 -9.38 -5.50
CA TRP A 292 -14.55 -8.54 -6.41
C TRP A 292 -16.07 -8.84 -6.39
N ARG A 293 -16.44 -10.13 -6.33
CA ARG A 293 -17.86 -10.52 -6.29
C ARG A 293 -18.52 -10.25 -4.93
N ASN A 294 -17.76 -10.29 -3.83
CA ASN A 294 -18.30 -10.30 -2.48
C ASN A 294 -18.07 -9.00 -1.70
N THR A 295 -17.19 -8.12 -2.16
CA THR A 295 -16.92 -6.81 -1.55
C THR A 295 -18.03 -5.83 -1.90
N LYS A 296 -18.33 -4.92 -0.97
CA LYS A 296 -19.26 -3.82 -1.20
C LYS A 296 -18.68 -2.81 -2.19
N GLU A 297 -19.54 -2.23 -3.02
CA GLU A 297 -19.18 -1.00 -3.74
C GLU A 297 -19.15 0.17 -2.77
N GLY A 298 -18.31 1.16 -3.03
CA GLY A 298 -18.42 2.43 -2.31
C GLY A 298 -19.75 3.12 -2.61
N HIS A 299 -20.19 3.96 -1.69
CA HIS A 299 -21.37 4.81 -1.89
C HIS A 299 -20.93 6.19 -2.39
N GLY A 300 -21.84 6.94 -3.02
CA GLY A 300 -21.65 8.39 -3.12
C GLY A 300 -21.80 9.04 -1.74
N MET A 301 -21.30 10.26 -1.58
CA MET A 301 -21.63 11.18 -0.48
C MET A 301 -22.94 11.90 -0.75
#